data_AF-A0A9E4BMF5-F1
#
_entry.id   AF-A0A9E4BMF5-F1
#
_cell.length_a   1.000
_cell.length_b   1.000
_cell.length_c   1.000
_cell.angle_alpha   90.00
_cell.angle_beta   90.00
_cell.angle_gamma   90.00
#
_symmetry.space_group_name_H-M   'P 1'
#
loop_
_entity.id
_entity.type
_entity.pdbx_description
1 polymer ?
#
loop_
_entity_poly.entity_id
_entity_poly.type
_entity_poly.pdbx_seq_one_letter_code
_entity_poly.pdbx_strand_id
1 'polypeptide(L)'
;MRIAYIAAGAAGMYCGSCIHDNALASALQRKGIDFALIPTYTPLRTDEPGASIDRVFYGGINVYLQQKMGIFRHTPYFIDRLLNSRTLLNSLARFSGSTRAEDLGALTVSVLEGEEGPQKKELAKLVRWLKEDFQPDLVQLTNSMFLGMAREMKRELVCKAKIFSSKD
;
A
#
# COMPACT_ATOMS: atom_id res chain seq x y z
N MET A 1 1.36 -14.53 16.47
CA MET A 1 2.31 -13.88 15.54
C MET A 1 1.50 -13.08 14.54
N ARG A 2 1.84 -11.80 14.36
CA ARG A 2 1.22 -10.86 13.43
C ARG A 2 2.13 -10.56 12.26
N ILE A 3 1.62 -10.67 11.03
CA ILE A 3 2.39 -10.39 9.81
C ILE A 3 1.71 -9.29 9.02
N ALA A 4 2.44 -8.20 8.76
CA ALA A 4 2.04 -7.16 7.84
C ALA A 4 2.70 -7.42 6.48
N TYR A 5 1.90 -7.57 5.44
CA TYR A 5 2.36 -7.96 4.11
C TYR A 5 1.98 -6.88 3.10
N ILE A 6 2.96 -6.08 2.67
CA ILE A 6 2.75 -4.88 1.85
C ILE A 6 2.79 -5.26 0.37
N ALA A 7 1.67 -5.14 -0.33
CA ALA A 7 1.52 -5.51 -1.74
C ALA A 7 1.08 -4.32 -2.61
N ALA A 8 1.65 -4.21 -3.83
CA ALA A 8 1.40 -3.05 -4.72
C ALA A 8 -0.02 -2.98 -5.29
N GLY A 9 -0.57 -4.13 -5.68
CA GLY A 9 -1.80 -4.21 -6.46
C GLY A 9 -1.61 -3.87 -7.94
N ALA A 10 -2.52 -4.40 -8.78
CA ALA A 10 -2.41 -4.37 -10.24
C ALA A 10 -3.51 -3.54 -10.92
N ALA A 11 -4.07 -2.54 -10.24
CA ALA A 11 -5.00 -1.57 -10.83
C ALA A 11 -6.21 -2.22 -11.56
N GLY A 12 -6.72 -3.35 -11.04
CA GLY A 12 -7.87 -4.06 -11.63
C GLY A 12 -7.54 -5.05 -12.74
N MET A 13 -6.26 -5.19 -13.13
CA MET A 13 -5.76 -6.24 -14.01
C MET A 13 -5.56 -7.56 -13.25
N TYR A 14 -5.55 -8.68 -13.98
CA TYR A 14 -5.09 -9.96 -13.44
C TYR A 14 -3.58 -9.92 -13.24
N CYS A 15 -3.15 -10.22 -12.02
CA CYS A 15 -1.74 -10.21 -11.65
C CYS A 15 -1.41 -11.48 -10.88
N GLY A 16 -0.46 -12.25 -11.42
CA GLY A 16 0.01 -13.50 -10.81
C GLY A 16 0.52 -13.29 -9.39
N SER A 17 1.26 -12.21 -9.15
CA SER A 17 1.73 -11.85 -7.81
C SER A 17 0.57 -11.53 -6.85
N CYS A 18 -0.48 -10.84 -7.31
CA CYS A 18 -1.65 -10.56 -6.47
C CYS A 18 -2.42 -11.84 -6.10
N ILE A 19 -2.55 -12.77 -7.05
CA ILE A 19 -3.19 -14.08 -6.83
C ILE A 19 -2.36 -14.91 -5.85
N HIS A 20 -1.05 -14.96 -6.04
CA HIS A 20 -0.10 -15.63 -5.16
C HIS A 20 -0.16 -15.07 -3.73
N ASP A 21 -0.09 -13.74 -3.59
CA ASP A 21 -0.15 -13.04 -2.30
C ASP A 21 -1.47 -13.34 -1.57
N ASN A 22 -2.60 -13.38 -2.29
CA ASN A 22 -3.90 -13.72 -1.70
C ASN A 22 -3.99 -15.19 -1.27
N ALA A 23 -3.45 -16.11 -2.07
CA ALA A 23 -3.41 -17.52 -1.72
C ALA A 23 -2.54 -17.76 -0.48
N LEU A 24 -1.39 -17.10 -0.39
CA LEU A 24 -0.51 -17.14 0.79
C LEU A 24 -1.21 -16.59 2.03
N ALA A 25 -1.82 -15.41 1.92
CA ALA A 25 -2.57 -14.78 3.01
C ALA A 25 -3.67 -15.71 3.53
N SER A 26 -4.48 -16.26 2.61
CA SER A 26 -5.59 -17.17 2.93
C SER A 26 -5.08 -18.43 3.64
N ALA A 27 -4.00 -19.04 3.16
CA ALA A 27 -3.42 -20.23 3.76
C ALA A 27 -2.89 -19.98 5.18
N LEU A 28 -2.26 -18.83 5.42
CA LEU A 28 -1.72 -18.46 6.73
C LEU A 28 -2.84 -18.10 7.73
N GLN A 29 -3.87 -17.37 7.28
CA GLN A 29 -5.04 -17.06 8.10
C GLN A 29 -5.78 -18.33 8.52
N ARG A 30 -5.95 -19.31 7.61
CA ARG A 30 -6.54 -20.63 7.94
C ARG A 30 -5.75 -21.40 8.99
N LYS A 31 -4.44 -21.13 9.14
CA LYS A 31 -3.59 -21.68 10.20
C LYS A 31 -3.63 -20.87 11.50
N GLY A 32 -4.50 -19.86 11.60
CA GLY A 32 -4.65 -19.00 12.78
C GLY A 32 -3.58 -17.92 12.91
N ILE A 33 -2.84 -17.62 11.84
CA ILE A 33 -1.88 -16.51 11.83
C ILE A 33 -2.63 -15.20 11.54
N ASP A 34 -2.40 -14.20 12.37
CA ASP A 34 -2.95 -12.86 12.19
C ASP A 34 -2.17 -12.15 11.06
N PHE A 35 -2.72 -12.22 9.85
CA PHE A 35 -2.05 -11.81 8.62
C PHE A 35 -2.84 -10.68 7.95
N ALA A 36 -2.19 -9.53 7.80
CA ALA A 36 -2.74 -8.38 7.07
C ALA A 36 -2.07 -8.27 5.70
N LEU A 37 -2.82 -8.61 4.65
CA LEU A 37 -2.46 -8.32 3.27
C LEU A 37 -2.89 -6.87 2.94
N ILE A 38 -1.90 -5.98 2.83
CA ILE A 38 -2.08 -4.52 2.78
C ILE A 38 -1.82 -4.03 1.36
N PRO A 39 -2.87 -3.68 0.58
CA PRO A 39 -2.69 -3.02 -0.70
C PRO A 39 -2.19 -1.58 -0.52
N THR A 40 -1.05 -1.25 -1.11
CA THR A 40 -0.54 0.12 -1.14
C THR A 40 -1.30 0.95 -2.17
N TYR A 41 -1.10 0.75 -3.47
CA TYR A 41 -1.56 1.70 -4.49
C TYR A 41 -2.97 1.46 -5.02
N THR A 42 -3.34 0.19 -5.17
CA THR A 42 -4.62 -0.18 -5.79
C THR A 42 -5.23 -1.39 -5.10
N PRO A 43 -6.57 -1.52 -5.10
CA PRO A 43 -7.23 -2.73 -4.61
C PRO A 43 -6.72 -3.97 -5.35
N LEU A 44 -6.50 -5.05 -4.61
CA LEU A 44 -6.13 -6.35 -5.18
C LEU A 44 -7.36 -6.97 -5.84
N ARG A 45 -7.21 -7.42 -7.10
CA ARG A 45 -8.21 -8.24 -7.78
C ARG A 45 -7.76 -9.69 -7.69
N THR A 46 -8.59 -10.53 -7.07
CA THR A 46 -8.28 -11.94 -6.78
C THR A 46 -9.40 -12.84 -7.32
N ASP A 47 -9.06 -14.07 -7.71
CA ASP A 47 -10.03 -15.05 -8.21
C ASP A 47 -10.84 -15.73 -7.09
N GLU A 48 -10.37 -15.61 -5.85
CA GLU A 48 -10.99 -16.10 -4.62
C GLU A 48 -11.44 -14.94 -3.72
N PRO A 49 -12.30 -15.17 -2.69
CA PRO A 49 -12.62 -14.16 -1.69
C PRO A 49 -11.34 -13.54 -1.12
N GLY A 50 -11.25 -12.21 -1.18
CA GLY A 50 -10.03 -11.48 -0.80
C GLY A 50 -9.74 -11.61 0.70
N ALA A 51 -8.52 -12.05 1.02
CA ALA A 51 -7.98 -12.06 2.38
C ALA A 51 -7.34 -10.72 2.78
N SER A 52 -7.37 -9.73 1.88
CA SER A 52 -6.84 -8.38 2.11
C SER A 52 -7.70 -7.58 3.07
N ILE A 53 -7.02 -6.74 3.87
CA ILE A 53 -7.75 -5.79 4.71
C ILE A 53 -8.45 -4.77 3.81
N ASP A 54 -9.66 -4.36 4.22
CA ASP A 54 -10.52 -3.46 3.43
C ASP A 54 -10.10 -1.97 3.55
N ARG A 55 -8.78 -1.73 3.60
CA ARG A 55 -8.12 -0.43 3.78
C ARG A 55 -6.91 -0.30 2.86
N VAL A 56 -6.91 0.76 2.04
CA VAL A 56 -5.81 1.14 1.13
C VAL A 56 -5.07 2.33 1.73
N PHE A 57 -3.74 2.24 1.87
CA PHE A 57 -2.94 3.29 2.51
C PHE A 57 -2.37 4.33 1.53
N TYR A 58 -2.25 4.00 0.23
CA TYR A 58 -1.92 4.95 -0.84
C TYR A 58 -3.14 5.11 -1.77
N GLY A 59 -4.25 5.64 -1.24
CA GLY A 59 -5.47 5.86 -2.03
C GLY A 59 -5.20 6.71 -3.27
N GLY A 60 -5.46 6.15 -4.46
CA GLY A 60 -4.96 6.66 -5.74
C GLY A 60 -5.26 8.13 -6.06
N ILE A 61 -6.35 8.69 -5.53
CA ILE A 61 -6.72 10.09 -5.75
C ILE A 61 -5.86 11.05 -4.92
N ASN A 62 -5.66 10.74 -3.65
CA ASN A 62 -4.87 11.57 -2.75
C ASN A 62 -3.39 11.54 -3.16
N VAL A 63 -2.88 10.38 -3.57
CA VAL A 63 -1.52 10.23 -4.11
C VAL A 63 -1.35 10.96 -5.44
N TYR A 64 -2.32 10.85 -6.36
CA TYR A 64 -2.30 11.58 -7.64
C TYR A 64 -2.31 13.10 -7.44
N LEU A 65 -3.14 13.61 -6.52
CA LEU A 65 -3.20 15.03 -6.19
C LEU A 65 -1.93 15.52 -5.49
N GLN A 66 -1.34 14.74 -4.58
CA GLN A 66 -0.04 15.06 -3.97
C GLN A 66 1.12 15.07 -4.97
N GLN A 67 1.04 14.23 -6.01
CA GLN A 67 2.01 14.18 -7.10
C GLN A 67 1.91 15.43 -8.00
N LYS A 68 0.70 15.81 -8.42
CA LYS A 68 0.47 16.94 -9.33
C LYS A 68 0.49 18.31 -8.64
N MET A 69 0.10 18.38 -7.37
CA MET A 69 -0.12 19.64 -6.67
C MET A 69 0.52 19.61 -5.28
N GLY A 70 1.62 20.35 -5.11
CA GLY A 70 2.39 20.40 -3.86
C GLY A 70 1.59 20.86 -2.62
N ILE A 71 0.48 21.56 -2.82
CA ILE A 71 -0.46 21.97 -1.76
C ILE A 71 -1.09 20.77 -1.05
N PHE A 72 -1.39 19.68 -1.77
CA PHE A 72 -2.00 18.48 -1.17
C PHE A 72 -1.02 17.69 -0.30
N ARG A 73 0.28 17.99 -0.37
CA ARG A 73 1.30 17.40 0.53
C ARG A 73 1.14 17.87 1.98
N HIS A 74 0.44 18.99 2.20
CA HIS A 74 0.27 19.61 3.53
C HIS A 74 -1.20 19.68 3.97
N THR A 75 -2.14 19.03 3.27
CA THR A 75 -3.57 19.10 3.62
C THR A 75 -3.87 18.49 5.00
N PRO A 76 -4.81 19.05 5.78
CA PRO A 76 -5.27 18.47 7.04
C PRO A 76 -5.95 17.10 6.85
N TYR A 77 -5.86 16.24 7.87
CA TYR A 77 -6.34 14.85 7.87
C TYR A 77 -7.82 14.68 7.44
N PHE A 78 -8.68 15.66 7.72
CA PHE A 78 -10.10 15.59 7.34
C PHE A 78 -10.33 15.68 5.82
N ILE A 79 -9.50 16.44 5.10
CA ILE A 79 -9.59 16.60 3.63
C ILE A 79 -9.19 15.29 2.97
N ASP A 80 -8.11 14.66 3.46
CA ASP A 80 -7.68 13.35 2.97
C ASP A 80 -8.76 12.28 3.19
N ARG A 81 -9.48 12.32 4.31
CA ARG A 81 -10.57 11.38 4.59
C ARG A 81 -11.73 11.52 3.60
N LEU A 82 -12.02 12.73 3.15
CA LEU A 82 -13.06 12.98 2.14
C LEU A 82 -12.62 12.47 0.75
N LEU A 83 -11.35 12.70 0.40
CA LEU A 83 -10.76 12.28 -0.88
C LEU A 83 -10.56 10.76 -1.01
N ASN A 84 -10.43 10.05 0.12
CA ASN A 84 -10.30 8.59 0.16
C ASN A 84 -11.63 7.86 0.40
N SER A 85 -12.77 8.53 0.28
CA SER A 85 -14.08 7.88 0.46
C SER A 85 -14.37 6.87 -0.67
N ARG A 86 -14.92 5.70 -0.32
CA ARG A 86 -15.24 4.63 -1.29
C ARG A 86 -16.14 5.10 -2.42
N THR A 87 -17.10 5.97 -2.12
CA THR A 87 -18.03 6.53 -3.11
C THR A 87 -17.29 7.36 -4.17
N LEU A 88 -16.30 8.14 -3.75
CA LEU A 88 -15.48 8.98 -4.63
C LEU A 88 -14.46 8.13 -5.41
N LEU A 89 -13.84 7.15 -4.76
CA LEU A 89 -12.96 6.17 -5.40
C LEU A 89 -13.70 5.35 -6.47
N ASN A 90 -14.91 4.86 -6.17
CA ASN A 90 -15.72 4.11 -7.14
C ASN A 90 -16.23 4.98 -8.29
N SER A 91 -16.53 6.26 -8.03
CA SER A 91 -16.94 7.19 -9.07
C SER A 91 -15.79 7.58 -10.00
N LEU A 92 -14.56 7.71 -9.47
CA LEU A 92 -13.38 8.06 -10.25
C LEU A 92 -12.68 6.85 -10.90
N ALA A 93 -12.85 5.64 -10.34
CA ALA A 93 -12.41 4.40 -10.98
C ALA A 93 -13.09 4.18 -12.35
N ARG A 94 -14.32 4.69 -12.54
CA ARG A 94 -15.00 4.69 -13.85
C ARG A 94 -14.34 5.62 -14.87
N PHE A 95 -13.51 6.56 -14.42
CA PHE A 95 -12.75 7.51 -15.25
C PHE A 95 -11.24 7.20 -15.31
N SER A 96 -10.72 6.30 -14.47
CA SER A 96 -9.28 6.04 -14.33
C SER A 96 -8.72 5.00 -15.31
N GLY A 97 -9.36 4.80 -16.47
CA GLY A 97 -8.92 3.85 -17.51
C GLY A 97 -7.63 4.26 -18.24
N SER A 98 -6.88 5.24 -17.75
CA SER A 98 -5.70 5.77 -18.43
C SER A 98 -4.60 6.13 -17.42
N THR A 99 -4.02 5.13 -16.76
CA THR A 99 -2.74 5.30 -16.08
C THR A 99 -1.64 5.20 -17.14
N ARG A 100 -1.08 6.34 -17.56
CA ARG A 100 0.05 6.36 -18.50
C ARG A 100 1.29 5.78 -17.83
N ALA A 101 2.08 5.00 -18.56
CA ALA A 101 3.29 4.37 -18.03
C ALA A 101 4.30 5.38 -17.45
N GLU A 102 4.37 6.58 -18.03
CA GLU A 102 5.26 7.65 -17.54
C GLU A 102 4.86 8.17 -16.15
N ASP A 103 3.55 8.23 -15.87
CA ASP A 103 3.03 8.66 -14.56
C ASP A 103 3.29 7.58 -13.48
N LEU A 104 3.28 6.29 -13.86
CA LEU A 104 3.68 5.19 -12.97
C LEU A 104 5.17 5.24 -12.62
N GLY A 105 6.04 5.53 -13.60
CA GLY A 105 7.49 5.63 -13.37
C GLY A 105 7.84 6.74 -12.37
N ALA A 106 7.28 7.93 -12.56
CA ALA A 106 7.47 9.05 -11.64
C ALA A 106 6.95 8.74 -10.23
N LEU A 107 5.81 8.04 -10.11
CA LEU A 107 5.28 7.60 -8.82
C LEU A 107 6.21 6.59 -8.13
N THR A 108 6.76 5.62 -8.87
CA THR A 108 7.70 4.63 -8.32
C THR A 108 8.95 5.29 -7.76
N VAL A 109 9.55 6.25 -8.49
CA VAL A 109 10.71 7.02 -7.99
C VAL A 109 10.34 7.73 -6.69
N SER A 110 9.20 8.41 -6.69
CA SER A 110 8.69 9.17 -5.56
C SER A 110 8.48 8.31 -4.30
N VAL A 111 8.12 7.03 -4.46
CA VAL A 111 7.99 6.07 -3.34
C VAL A 111 9.35 5.52 -2.91
N LEU A 112 10.28 5.31 -3.84
CA LEU A 112 11.65 4.92 -3.52
C LEU A 112 12.39 6.01 -2.71
N GLU A 113 12.07 7.28 -2.92
CA GLU A 113 12.56 8.40 -2.11
C GLU A 113 12.05 8.35 -0.65
N GLY A 114 11.05 7.51 -0.34
CA GLY A 114 10.65 7.21 1.03
C GLY A 114 10.18 8.45 1.81
N GLU A 115 10.79 8.70 2.96
CA GLU A 115 10.49 9.84 3.82
C GLU A 115 11.01 11.19 3.29
N GLU A 116 11.91 11.18 2.30
CA GLU A 116 12.36 12.37 1.59
C GLU A 116 11.48 12.68 0.37
N GLY A 117 10.68 11.71 -0.05
CA GLY A 117 9.82 11.77 -1.21
C GLY A 117 8.49 12.53 -1.00
N PRO A 118 7.83 12.93 -2.10
CA PRO A 118 6.50 13.53 -2.10
C PRO A 118 5.41 12.77 -1.33
N GLN A 119 5.52 11.44 -1.19
CA GLN A 119 4.53 10.58 -0.50
C GLN A 119 4.90 10.27 0.95
N LYS A 120 5.86 10.98 1.56
CA LYS A 120 6.24 10.80 2.96
C LYS A 120 5.05 10.84 3.94
N LYS A 121 4.00 11.59 3.60
CA LYS A 121 2.77 11.70 4.39
C LYS A 121 1.99 10.38 4.42
N GLU A 122 1.88 9.69 3.28
CA GLU A 122 1.20 8.38 3.21
C GLU A 122 2.05 7.30 3.87
N LEU A 123 3.38 7.36 3.72
CA LEU A 123 4.31 6.50 4.46
C LEU A 123 4.13 6.66 5.97
N ALA A 124 4.07 7.90 6.48
CA ALA A 124 3.87 8.17 7.89
C ALA A 124 2.52 7.63 8.41
N LYS A 125 1.45 7.68 7.61
CA LYS A 125 0.15 7.10 7.96
C LYS A 125 0.21 5.57 8.05
N LEU A 126 0.86 4.93 7.07
CA LEU A 126 1.06 3.48 7.07
C LEU A 126 1.85 3.05 8.31
N VAL A 127 2.97 3.70 8.57
CA VAL A 127 3.83 3.41 9.73
C VAL A 127 3.09 3.64 11.04
N ARG A 128 2.33 4.74 11.17
CA ARG A 128 1.50 4.98 12.36
C ARG A 128 0.50 3.86 12.60
N TRP A 129 -0.24 3.47 11.56
CA TRP A 129 -1.21 2.37 11.69
C TRP A 129 -0.54 1.05 12.05
N LEU A 130 0.62 0.74 11.46
CA LEU A 130 1.40 -0.44 11.84
C LEU A 130 1.85 -0.38 13.31
N LYS A 131 2.20 0.80 13.82
CA LYS A 131 2.69 1.00 15.19
C LYS A 131 1.59 1.00 16.25
N GLU A 132 0.47 1.66 15.97
CA GLU A 132 -0.60 1.92 16.95
C GLU A 132 -1.71 0.88 16.90
N ASP A 133 -2.12 0.46 15.70
CA ASP A 133 -3.31 -0.38 15.51
C ASP A 133 -2.95 -1.85 15.31
N PHE A 134 -2.06 -2.15 14.35
CA PHE A 134 -1.80 -3.54 13.94
C PHE A 134 -0.71 -4.23 14.78
N GLN A 135 0.38 -3.53 15.07
CA GLN A 135 1.51 -4.03 15.86
C GLN A 135 2.06 -5.37 15.33
N PRO A 136 2.63 -5.40 14.11
CA PRO A 136 3.14 -6.63 13.52
C PRO A 136 4.39 -7.14 14.26
N ASP A 137 4.61 -8.46 14.22
CA ASP A 137 5.90 -9.09 14.60
C ASP A 137 6.87 -9.14 13.41
N LEU A 138 6.32 -9.13 12.19
CA LEU A 138 7.03 -9.19 10.91
C LEU A 138 6.36 -8.24 9.91
N VAL A 139 7.18 -7.39 9.28
CA VAL A 139 6.78 -6.62 8.09
C VAL A 139 7.49 -7.22 6.89
N GLN A 140 6.72 -7.55 5.86
CA GLN A 140 7.16 -8.14 4.60
C GLN A 140 6.85 -7.18 3.45
N LEU A 141 7.90 -6.75 2.75
CA LEU A 141 7.80 -5.93 1.55
C LEU A 141 7.92 -6.85 0.34
N THR A 142 6.89 -6.94 -0.50
CA THR A 142 6.84 -7.93 -1.59
C THR A 142 7.64 -7.53 -2.83
N ASN A 143 7.97 -6.25 -2.95
CA ASN A 143 8.59 -5.68 -4.13
C ASN A 143 9.68 -4.67 -3.76
N SER A 144 10.75 -4.63 -4.54
CA SER A 144 11.87 -3.69 -4.39
C SER A 144 11.47 -2.22 -4.48
N MET A 145 10.35 -1.90 -5.15
CA MET A 145 9.80 -0.54 -5.19
C MET A 145 9.46 0.03 -3.80
N PHE A 146 9.28 -0.82 -2.78
CA PHE A 146 8.98 -0.39 -1.41
C PHE A 146 10.21 -0.20 -0.53
N LEU A 147 11.43 -0.35 -1.07
CA LEU A 147 12.66 -0.20 -0.29
C LEU A 147 12.77 1.17 0.37
N GLY A 148 12.24 2.23 -0.25
CA GLY A 148 12.17 3.57 0.34
C GLY A 148 11.40 3.63 1.67
N MET A 149 10.50 2.69 1.93
CA MET A 149 9.75 2.61 3.19
C MET A 149 10.53 1.92 4.33
N ALA A 150 11.55 1.14 3.99
CA ALA A 150 12.18 0.22 4.94
C ALA A 150 12.91 0.95 6.08
N ARG A 151 13.53 2.10 5.78
CA ARG A 151 14.26 2.92 6.77
C ARG A 151 13.32 3.45 7.84
N GLU A 152 12.22 4.07 7.41
CA GLU A 152 11.16 4.59 8.28
C GLU A 152 10.51 3.47 9.12
N MET A 153 10.16 2.34 8.50
CA MET A 153 9.58 1.19 9.19
C MET A 153 10.52 0.62 10.26
N LYS A 154 11.81 0.48 9.95
CA LYS A 154 12.81 -0.02 10.91
C LYS A 154 13.03 0.94 12.08
N ARG A 155 12.88 2.25 11.84
CA ARG A 155 13.04 3.27 12.88
C ARG A 155 11.85 3.29 13.85
N GLU A 156 10.63 3.17 13.32
CA GLU A 156 9.40 3.37 14.10
C GLU A 156 8.79 2.08 14.66
N LEU A 157 9.09 0.92 14.06
CA LEU A 157 8.54 -0.37 14.46
C LEU A 157 9.58 -1.18 15.23
N VAL A 158 9.14 -1.81 16.32
CA VAL A 158 9.99 -2.67 17.18
C VAL A 158 10.21 -4.07 16.58
N CYS A 159 9.46 -4.39 15.53
CA CYS A 159 9.39 -5.72 14.93
C CYS A 159 10.53 -6.02 13.95
N LYS A 160 10.74 -7.30 13.61
CA LYS A 160 11.73 -7.69 12.59
C LYS A 160 11.18 -7.33 11.21
N ALA A 161 11.64 -6.23 10.61
CA ALA A 161 11.41 -5.99 9.18
C ALA A 161 12.30 -6.95 8.37
N LYS A 162 11.70 -7.84 7.58
CA LYS A 162 12.44 -8.66 6.61
C LYS A 162 12.00 -8.25 5.21
N ILE A 163 13.00 -7.97 4.38
CA ILE A 163 12.79 -7.66 2.98
C ILE A 163 13.03 -8.96 2.21
N PHE A 164 11.96 -9.66 1.85
CA PHE A 164 12.05 -10.68 0.80
C PHE A 164 11.46 -10.09 -0.47
N SER A 165 12.32 -9.58 -1.36
CA SER A 165 11.91 -9.34 -2.73
C SER A 165 11.61 -10.71 -3.32
N SER A 166 10.35 -10.96 -3.70
CA SER A 166 10.01 -12.04 -4.63
C SER A 166 10.79 -11.73 -5.91
N LYS A 167 11.99 -12.29 -6.03
CA LYS A 167 12.68 -12.37 -7.31
C LYS A 167 11.93 -13.43 -8.10
N ASP A 168 11.37 -13.03 -9.23
CA ASP A 168 11.35 -13.93 -10.38
C ASP A 168 12.78 -14.45 -10.66
#